data_AF-A0A7J6QGL2-F1
#
_entry.id   AF-A0A7J6QGL2-F1
#
_cell.length_a   1.000
_cell.length_b   1.000
_cell.length_c   1.000
_cell.angle_alpha   90.00
_cell.angle_beta   90.00
_cell.angle_gamma   90.00
#
_symmetry.space_group_name_H-M   'P 1'
#
loop_
_entity.id
_entity.type
_entity.pdbx_description
1 polymer ?
#
loop_
_entity_poly.entity_id
_entity_poly.type
_entity_poly.pdbx_seq_one_letter_code
_entity_poly.pdbx_strand_id
1 'polypeptide(L)'
;MTVYELLMMGFISSRLPLVLATGVWCDRQSPLIDSKEYRSLLIDLTNEYRTKALGIMAEKLNPALKDRPIICTAYWEVGELAQSQQQQQQSAQGAPPMGATPTTNRAHLLYTLNREDPNLRRIRIPRVKGLRWMFTKADLEGEMRRQGAKTVDLRFCLQWHANEFQRDGPLVANLRNPSGPRALPKDLNSLSALVHFQLLESLEYFSEDGGMTVLGDVLKDTPSRFQEPTLFALELMKFGVLTGDPFEPVDGSEFPAAVRYPKIETATEKQKSITLLSRVASLIPMKLKNDLWDTTVEFDLAAFHSLVRLFKRTLRVLCESCLAEDLIENKSLIKMLPNNTFSPNGPLPSDLDASGQRLPYHREPRVAEVGPSPVLPVFMLPRTCMGIVMKYFMEWEAPQTRKPMSAAEKRAAFDENLRKKFACCVDPMKDLGVALEFWAEVKRCIVDISDQLGAEEMKQDVVKADMLLSEKRVMMSI
;
A
#
# COMPACT_ATOMS: atom_id res chain seq x y z
N MET A 1 9.70 2.36 -29.50
CA MET A 1 10.54 1.84 -28.40
C MET A 1 10.40 2.79 -27.22
N THR A 2 9.64 2.42 -26.19
CA THR A 2 9.41 3.25 -24.99
C THR A 2 9.05 2.36 -23.79
N VAL A 3 7.92 1.64 -23.82
CA VAL A 3 7.45 0.83 -22.67
C VAL A 3 8.32 -0.40 -22.41
N TYR A 4 8.75 -1.10 -23.46
CA TYR A 4 9.59 -2.30 -23.34
C TYR A 4 10.96 -1.96 -22.73
N GLU A 5 11.54 -0.82 -23.06
CA GLU A 5 12.81 -0.37 -22.49
C GLU A 5 12.65 -0.07 -20.99
N LEU A 6 11.59 0.65 -20.60
CA LEU A 6 11.29 0.92 -19.19
C LEU A 6 11.11 -0.36 -18.36
N LEU A 7 10.47 -1.39 -18.96
CA LEU A 7 10.32 -2.71 -18.35
C LEU A 7 11.68 -3.41 -18.18
N MET A 8 12.50 -3.46 -19.24
CA MET A 8 13.81 -4.11 -19.21
C MET A 8 14.78 -3.43 -18.24
N MET A 9 14.65 -2.12 -18.06
CA MET A 9 15.43 -1.34 -17.08
C MET A 9 14.88 -1.45 -15.65
N GLY A 10 13.70 -2.05 -15.45
CA GLY A 10 13.09 -2.22 -14.13
C GLY A 10 12.46 -0.96 -13.55
N PHE A 11 12.19 0.06 -14.36
CA PHE A 11 11.48 1.27 -13.93
C PHE A 11 9.97 1.07 -13.84
N ILE A 12 9.43 0.08 -14.54
CA ILE A 12 8.02 -0.30 -14.41
C ILE A 12 7.92 -1.82 -14.26
N SER A 13 6.92 -2.28 -13.52
CA SER A 13 6.58 -3.69 -13.47
C SER A 13 5.98 -4.16 -14.80
N SER A 14 6.00 -5.47 -15.04
CA SER A 14 5.37 -6.06 -16.22
C SER A 14 3.85 -5.99 -16.20
N ARG A 15 3.23 -5.50 -15.11
CA ARG A 15 1.79 -5.60 -14.89
C ARG A 15 0.99 -4.77 -15.90
N LEU A 16 1.21 -3.46 -15.94
CA LEU A 16 0.45 -2.56 -16.84
C LEU A 16 0.71 -2.86 -18.32
N PRO A 17 1.97 -3.04 -18.79
CA PRO A 17 2.22 -3.36 -20.19
C PRO A 17 1.51 -4.66 -20.61
N LEU A 18 1.54 -5.69 -19.75
CA LEU A 18 0.88 -6.96 -20.04
C LEU A 18 -0.64 -6.80 -20.13
N VAL A 19 -1.26 -6.05 -19.22
CA VAL A 19 -2.71 -5.83 -19.27
C VAL A 19 -3.10 -5.05 -20.53
N LEU A 20 -2.40 -3.96 -20.86
CA LEU A 20 -2.68 -3.18 -22.07
C LEU A 20 -2.50 -4.02 -23.35
N ALA A 21 -1.46 -4.87 -23.40
CA ALA A 21 -1.19 -5.74 -24.54
C ALA A 21 -2.19 -6.91 -24.67
N THR A 22 -2.61 -7.51 -23.56
CA THR A 22 -3.47 -8.71 -23.56
C THR A 22 -4.96 -8.42 -23.45
N GLY A 23 -5.33 -7.25 -22.91
CA GLY A 23 -6.71 -6.91 -22.57
C GLY A 23 -7.22 -7.64 -21.33
N VAL A 24 -6.33 -8.24 -20.53
CA VAL A 24 -6.71 -9.08 -19.38
C VAL A 24 -5.90 -8.68 -18.15
N TRP A 25 -6.60 -8.31 -17.07
CA TRP A 25 -6.03 -8.13 -15.74
C TRP A 25 -6.34 -9.35 -14.88
N CYS A 26 -5.33 -10.16 -14.56
CA CYS A 26 -5.55 -11.43 -13.85
C CYS A 26 -4.87 -11.44 -12.47
N ASP A 27 -5.65 -11.45 -11.39
CA ASP A 27 -5.17 -11.58 -10.00
C ASP A 27 -5.09 -13.05 -9.61
N ARG A 28 -3.97 -13.70 -9.96
CA ARG A 28 -3.76 -15.16 -9.81
C ARG A 28 -3.46 -15.61 -8.38
N GLN A 29 -2.98 -14.72 -7.52
CA GLN A 29 -2.55 -15.08 -6.18
C GLN A 29 -3.73 -14.99 -5.23
N SER A 30 -4.13 -16.13 -4.68
CA SER A 30 -5.01 -16.18 -3.50
C SER A 30 -4.33 -15.46 -2.33
N PRO A 31 -5.08 -14.69 -1.52
CA PRO A 31 -4.56 -14.17 -0.26
C PRO A 31 -4.26 -15.32 0.70
N LEU A 32 -3.57 -14.99 1.79
CA LEU A 32 -3.36 -15.93 2.89
C LEU A 32 -4.68 -16.28 3.58
N ILE A 33 -5.57 -15.29 3.70
CA ILE A 33 -6.92 -15.44 4.21
C ILE A 33 -7.87 -14.74 3.24
N ASP A 34 -8.86 -15.49 2.75
CA ASP A 34 -9.88 -15.04 1.81
C ASP A 34 -11.12 -14.57 2.58
N SER A 35 -11.24 -13.26 2.77
CA SER A 35 -12.36 -12.61 3.48
C SER A 35 -13.20 -11.76 2.52
N LYS A 36 -14.42 -11.41 2.94
CA LYS A 36 -15.30 -10.50 2.17
C LYS A 36 -14.61 -9.18 1.86
N GLU A 37 -13.94 -8.60 2.85
CA GLU A 37 -13.24 -7.32 2.76
C GLU A 37 -12.09 -7.38 1.77
N TYR A 38 -11.39 -8.52 1.67
CA TYR A 38 -10.34 -8.69 0.66
C TYR A 38 -10.91 -8.68 -0.75
N ARG A 39 -12.02 -9.40 -0.97
CA ARG A 39 -12.66 -9.46 -2.27
C ARG A 39 -13.25 -8.11 -2.66
N SER A 40 -13.94 -7.42 -1.75
CA SER A 40 -14.46 -6.06 -1.95
C SER A 40 -13.34 -5.07 -2.26
N LEU A 41 -12.29 -5.04 -1.44
CA LEU A 41 -11.14 -4.16 -1.67
C LEU A 41 -10.46 -4.43 -3.01
N LEU A 42 -10.36 -5.69 -3.46
CA LEU A 42 -9.84 -6.01 -4.80
C LEU A 42 -10.69 -5.39 -5.89
N ILE A 43 -12.01 -5.41 -5.72
CA ILE A 43 -12.94 -4.83 -6.67
C ILE A 43 -12.79 -3.31 -6.71
N ASP A 44 -12.83 -2.67 -5.55
CA ASP A 44 -12.77 -1.21 -5.42
C ASP A 44 -11.44 -0.65 -5.92
N LEU A 45 -10.31 -1.24 -5.50
CA LEU A 45 -8.99 -0.86 -6.01
C LEU A 45 -8.84 -1.09 -7.51
N THR A 46 -9.57 -2.05 -8.08
CA THR A 46 -9.61 -2.23 -9.53
C THR A 46 -10.33 -1.09 -10.20
N ASN A 47 -11.50 -0.70 -9.67
CA ASN A 47 -12.36 0.32 -10.25
C ASN A 47 -11.79 1.73 -10.11
N GLU A 48 -11.06 2.01 -9.03
CA GLU A 48 -10.50 3.34 -8.76
C GLU A 48 -9.04 3.48 -9.22
N TYR A 49 -8.12 2.72 -8.62
CA TYR A 49 -6.68 3.01 -8.76
C TYR A 49 -6.03 2.26 -9.92
N ARG A 50 -6.41 1.01 -10.17
CA ARG A 50 -5.82 0.24 -11.28
C ARG A 50 -6.34 0.72 -12.65
N THR A 51 -7.61 1.07 -12.76
CA THR A 51 -8.19 1.73 -13.95
C THR A 51 -7.52 3.08 -14.21
N LYS A 52 -7.34 3.92 -13.18
CA LYS A 52 -6.66 5.21 -13.28
C LYS A 52 -5.21 5.04 -13.73
N ALA A 53 -4.48 4.07 -13.16
CA ALA A 53 -3.12 3.71 -13.59
C ALA A 53 -3.07 3.28 -15.07
N LEU A 54 -4.02 2.47 -15.54
CA LEU A 54 -4.12 2.09 -16.95
C LEU A 54 -4.40 3.30 -17.84
N GLY A 55 -5.29 4.20 -17.42
CA GLY A 55 -5.65 5.41 -18.15
C GLY A 55 -4.46 6.35 -18.35
N ILE A 56 -3.72 6.65 -17.27
CA ILE A 56 -2.50 7.48 -17.31
C ILE A 56 -1.51 6.95 -18.35
N MET A 57 -1.25 5.64 -18.32
CA MET A 57 -0.29 5.02 -19.24
C MET A 57 -0.83 4.96 -20.68
N ALA A 58 -2.10 4.58 -20.86
CA ALA A 58 -2.73 4.44 -22.17
C ALA A 58 -2.83 5.78 -22.90
N GLU A 59 -2.98 6.91 -22.19
CA GLU A 59 -3.03 8.24 -22.80
C GLU A 59 -1.81 8.57 -23.66
N LYS A 60 -0.64 8.05 -23.29
CA LYS A 60 0.64 8.25 -24.00
C LYS A 60 0.97 7.17 -25.03
N LEU A 61 0.11 6.15 -25.17
CA LEU A 61 0.31 5.02 -26.06
C LEU A 61 -0.63 5.09 -27.28
N ASN A 62 -0.57 4.04 -28.12
CA ASN A 62 -1.38 3.95 -29.33
C ASN A 62 -2.88 4.15 -29.00
N PRO A 63 -3.59 5.05 -29.72
CA PRO A 63 -5.02 5.31 -29.48
C PRO A 63 -5.90 4.06 -29.45
N ALA A 64 -5.57 3.02 -30.23
CA ALA A 64 -6.31 1.76 -30.24
C ALA A 64 -6.31 1.02 -28.88
N LEU A 65 -5.36 1.33 -27.99
CA LEU A 65 -5.34 0.76 -26.64
C LEU A 65 -6.33 1.46 -25.72
N LYS A 66 -6.71 2.72 -25.97
CA LYS A 66 -7.57 3.52 -25.08
C LYS A 66 -9.00 3.01 -25.05
N ASP A 67 -9.52 2.58 -26.19
CA ASP A 67 -10.90 2.10 -26.32
C ASP A 67 -11.05 0.59 -26.02
N ARG A 68 -9.94 -0.08 -25.67
CA ARG A 68 -9.93 -1.52 -25.43
C ARG A 68 -10.61 -1.85 -24.09
N PRO A 69 -11.63 -2.73 -24.06
CA PRO A 69 -12.15 -3.25 -22.80
C PRO A 69 -11.11 -4.17 -22.13
N ILE A 70 -10.96 -4.02 -20.82
CA ILE A 70 -10.09 -4.89 -20.02
C ILE A 70 -10.95 -5.86 -19.24
N ILE A 71 -10.69 -7.15 -19.44
CA ILE A 71 -11.33 -8.23 -18.68
C ILE A 71 -10.55 -8.42 -17.39
N CYS A 72 -11.21 -8.27 -16.25
CA CYS A 72 -10.61 -8.46 -14.94
C CYS A 72 -11.01 -9.83 -14.39
N THR A 73 -10.02 -10.68 -14.09
CA THR A 73 -10.25 -11.97 -13.46
C THR A 73 -9.57 -12.08 -12.10
N ALA A 74 -10.28 -12.63 -11.13
CA ALA A 74 -9.80 -12.92 -9.80
C ALA A 74 -9.53 -14.42 -9.59
N TYR A 75 -8.77 -14.78 -8.56
CA TYR A 75 -8.40 -16.17 -8.29
C TYR A 75 -9.60 -17.09 -7.98
N TRP A 76 -10.70 -16.54 -7.44
CA TRP A 76 -11.90 -17.30 -7.12
C TRP A 76 -12.73 -17.66 -8.36
N GLU A 77 -12.80 -16.75 -9.34
CA GLU A 77 -13.55 -16.95 -10.59
C GLU A 77 -12.96 -18.07 -11.45
N VAL A 78 -11.64 -18.28 -11.39
CA VAL A 78 -10.97 -19.38 -12.12
C VAL A 78 -11.38 -20.75 -11.58
N GLY A 79 -11.73 -20.85 -10.29
CA GLY A 79 -12.24 -22.07 -9.68
C GLY A 79 -13.68 -22.36 -10.09
N GLU A 80 -14.53 -21.33 -10.07
CA GLU A 80 -15.94 -21.42 -10.47
C GLU A 80 -16.08 -21.82 -11.93
N LEU A 81 -15.33 -21.18 -12.84
CA LEU A 81 -15.34 -21.50 -14.28
C LEU A 81 -14.89 -22.94 -14.58
N ALA A 82 -13.91 -23.46 -13.82
CA ALA A 82 -13.47 -24.84 -13.95
C ALA A 82 -14.56 -25.84 -13.49
N GLN A 83 -15.32 -25.50 -12.45
CA GLN A 83 -16.44 -26.32 -11.97
C GLN A 83 -17.64 -26.29 -12.95
N SER A 84 -17.97 -25.11 -13.51
CA SER A 84 -19.04 -24.96 -14.49
C SER A 84 -18.76 -25.74 -15.78
N GLN A 85 -17.52 -25.70 -16.28
CA GLN A 85 -17.11 -26.47 -17.47
C GLN A 85 -17.12 -27.98 -17.22
N GLN A 86 -16.78 -28.44 -16.02
CA GLN A 86 -16.89 -29.85 -15.64
C GLN A 86 -18.34 -30.32 -15.58
N GLN A 87 -19.26 -29.52 -15.02
CA GLN A 87 -20.69 -29.84 -15.01
C GLN A 87 -21.31 -29.88 -16.42
N GLN A 88 -20.90 -28.97 -17.31
CA GLN A 88 -21.34 -28.98 -18.71
C GLN A 88 -20.79 -30.17 -19.49
N GLN A 89 -19.54 -30.58 -19.25
CA GLN A 89 -18.98 -31.78 -19.88
C GLN A 89 -19.61 -33.08 -19.38
N GLN A 90 -19.94 -33.16 -18.08
CA GLN A 90 -20.63 -34.33 -17.50
C GLN A 90 -22.10 -34.46 -17.94
N SER A 91 -22.75 -33.35 -18.30
CA SER A 91 -24.12 -33.36 -18.84
C SER A 91 -24.15 -33.60 -20.35
N ALA A 92 -23.07 -33.31 -21.08
CA ALA A 92 -22.93 -33.56 -22.52
C ALA A 92 -22.38 -34.95 -22.87
N GLN A 93 -21.69 -35.63 -21.94
CA GLN A 93 -21.17 -36.99 -22.13
C GLN A 93 -21.56 -37.87 -20.95
N GLY A 94 -22.43 -38.85 -21.19
CA GLY A 94 -22.77 -39.86 -20.20
C GLY A 94 -21.51 -40.59 -19.68
N ALA A 95 -21.42 -40.72 -18.35
CA ALA A 95 -20.44 -41.42 -17.53
C ALA A 95 -18.95 -41.35 -17.98
N PRO A 96 -18.05 -40.72 -17.20
CA PRO A 96 -16.63 -40.67 -17.55
C PRO A 96 -15.97 -42.06 -17.38
N PRO A 97 -15.02 -42.44 -18.26
CA PRO A 97 -14.19 -43.61 -18.02
C PRO A 97 -13.31 -43.37 -16.77
N MET A 98 -13.35 -44.32 -15.83
CA MET A 98 -12.51 -44.30 -14.64
C MET A 98 -11.03 -44.29 -15.05
N GLY A 99 -10.31 -43.22 -14.69
CA GLY A 99 -8.83 -43.23 -14.70
C GLY A 99 -8.11 -41.95 -15.08
N ALA A 100 -8.78 -40.91 -15.60
CA ALA A 100 -8.09 -39.66 -15.95
C ALA A 100 -8.19 -38.63 -14.81
N THR A 101 -7.09 -38.39 -14.11
CA THR A 101 -6.94 -37.18 -13.28
C THR A 101 -6.68 -35.99 -14.19
N PRO A 102 -7.56 -34.97 -14.25
CA PRO A 102 -7.31 -33.82 -15.10
C PRO A 102 -6.45 -32.83 -14.32
N THR A 103 -5.13 -32.89 -14.52
CA THR A 103 -4.25 -31.75 -14.27
C THR A 103 -4.44 -30.73 -15.39
N THR A 104 -5.63 -30.13 -15.46
CA THR A 104 -5.87 -29.00 -16.37
C THR A 104 -4.99 -27.84 -15.91
N ASN A 105 -3.94 -27.58 -16.67
CA ASN A 105 -2.96 -26.55 -16.36
C ASN A 105 -3.68 -25.20 -16.24
N ARG A 106 -3.79 -24.64 -15.04
CA ARG A 106 -4.50 -23.37 -14.73
C ARG A 106 -4.12 -22.21 -15.65
N ALA A 107 -2.90 -22.24 -16.20
CA ALA A 107 -2.44 -21.26 -17.19
C ALA A 107 -3.17 -21.38 -18.54
N HIS A 108 -3.57 -22.59 -18.95
CA HIS A 108 -4.27 -22.86 -20.22
C HIS A 108 -5.74 -22.41 -20.17
N LEU A 109 -6.40 -22.57 -19.02
CA LEU A 109 -7.78 -22.11 -18.78
C LEU A 109 -7.95 -20.60 -19.00
N LEU A 110 -6.91 -19.81 -18.71
CA LEU A 110 -6.90 -18.35 -18.93
C LEU A 110 -6.75 -17.95 -20.41
N TYR A 111 -6.06 -18.77 -21.21
CA TYR A 111 -5.98 -18.57 -22.66
C TYR A 111 -7.26 -19.00 -23.38
N THR A 112 -8.02 -19.92 -22.77
CA THR A 112 -9.32 -20.40 -23.26
C THR A 112 -10.50 -19.73 -22.56
N LEU A 113 -10.28 -18.68 -21.76
CA LEU A 113 -11.38 -17.86 -21.24
C LEU A 113 -12.18 -17.37 -22.43
N ASN A 114 -13.46 -17.75 -22.48
CA ASN A 114 -14.35 -17.17 -23.47
C ASN A 114 -14.46 -15.68 -23.16
N ARG A 115 -13.79 -14.85 -23.97
CA ARG A 115 -13.79 -13.39 -23.80
C ARG A 115 -15.19 -12.79 -23.94
N GLU A 116 -16.13 -13.56 -24.47
CA GLU A 116 -17.52 -13.21 -24.63
C GLU A 116 -18.39 -13.63 -23.43
N ASP A 117 -17.84 -14.31 -22.41
CA ASP A 117 -18.60 -14.67 -21.22
C ASP A 117 -19.18 -13.40 -20.56
N PRO A 118 -20.52 -13.28 -20.46
CA PRO A 118 -21.16 -12.08 -19.91
C PRO A 118 -20.87 -11.91 -18.41
N ASN A 119 -20.49 -12.98 -17.71
CA ASN A 119 -20.24 -12.95 -16.26
C ASN A 119 -18.85 -12.40 -15.91
N LEU A 120 -17.96 -12.28 -16.89
CA LEU A 120 -16.64 -11.70 -16.66
C LEU A 120 -16.72 -10.19 -16.45
N ARG A 121 -16.11 -9.72 -15.37
CA ARG A 121 -16.01 -8.29 -15.06
C ARG A 121 -15.19 -7.57 -16.13
N ARG A 122 -15.78 -6.54 -16.74
CA ARG A 122 -15.13 -5.70 -17.75
C ARG A 122 -15.03 -4.27 -17.24
N ILE A 123 -13.82 -3.71 -17.32
CA ILE A 123 -13.57 -2.29 -17.06
C ILE A 123 -13.21 -1.61 -18.38
N ARG A 124 -13.59 -0.33 -18.51
CA ARG A 124 -13.10 0.53 -19.58
C ARG A 124 -11.92 1.34 -19.05
N ILE A 125 -10.93 1.57 -19.91
CA ILE A 125 -9.83 2.45 -19.56
C ILE A 125 -10.39 3.89 -19.52
N PRO A 126 -10.32 4.58 -18.38
CA PRO A 126 -10.82 5.93 -18.29
C PRO A 126 -9.91 6.88 -19.08
N ARG A 127 -10.49 7.96 -19.61
CA ARG A 127 -9.69 9.11 -20.03
C ARG A 127 -9.31 9.88 -18.78
N VAL A 128 -8.02 9.92 -18.49
CA VAL A 128 -7.52 10.63 -17.31
C VAL A 128 -7.09 12.03 -17.76
N LYS A 129 -7.85 13.05 -17.34
CA LYS A 129 -7.45 14.45 -17.46
C LYS A 129 -6.82 14.86 -16.15
N GLY A 130 -5.50 14.87 -16.10
CA GLY A 130 -4.78 15.30 -14.91
C GLY A 130 -4.64 16.82 -14.82
N LEU A 131 -4.34 17.31 -13.62
CA LEU A 131 -3.88 18.66 -13.34
C LEU A 131 -2.57 18.91 -14.07
N ARG A 132 -2.45 20.11 -14.64
CA ARG A 132 -1.25 20.50 -15.37
C ARG A 132 -0.28 21.18 -14.44
N TRP A 133 0.46 20.40 -13.67
CA TRP A 133 1.52 20.90 -12.80
C TRP A 133 2.59 21.67 -13.60
N MET A 134 2.85 22.92 -13.23
CA MET A 134 3.80 23.82 -13.89
C MET A 134 4.68 24.51 -12.84
N PHE A 135 5.97 24.20 -12.86
CA PHE A 135 7.00 24.84 -12.02
C PHE A 135 8.36 24.77 -12.74
N THR A 136 9.25 25.68 -12.38
CA THR A 136 10.64 25.70 -12.84
C THR A 136 11.57 25.06 -11.81
N LYS A 137 12.79 24.74 -12.25
CA LYS A 137 13.86 24.29 -11.34
C LYS A 137 14.13 25.32 -10.24
N ALA A 138 14.07 26.61 -10.57
CA ALA A 138 14.30 27.68 -9.60
C ALA A 138 13.20 27.74 -8.53
N ASP A 139 11.94 27.48 -8.90
CA ASP A 139 10.82 27.40 -7.96
C ASP A 139 11.03 26.24 -6.98
N LEU A 140 11.38 25.06 -7.50
CA LEU A 140 11.68 23.87 -6.70
C LEU A 140 12.86 24.11 -5.76
N GLU A 141 13.99 24.64 -6.24
CA GLU A 141 15.17 24.93 -5.41
C GLU A 141 14.90 26.05 -4.38
N GLY A 142 14.06 27.02 -4.72
CA GLY A 142 13.55 28.02 -3.79
C GLY A 142 12.77 27.35 -2.64
N GLU A 143 11.87 26.45 -3.00
CA GLU A 143 11.04 25.76 -2.03
C GLU A 143 11.83 24.75 -1.17
N MET A 144 12.75 23.98 -1.76
CA MET A 144 13.65 23.10 -1.02
C MET A 144 14.47 23.88 0.02
N ARG A 145 14.95 25.09 -0.33
CA ARG A 145 15.62 25.97 0.63
C ARG A 145 14.69 26.46 1.72
N ARG A 146 13.45 26.86 1.39
CA ARG A 146 12.45 27.32 2.37
C ARG A 146 12.14 26.24 3.41
N GLN A 147 11.94 25.00 2.96
CA GLN A 147 11.62 23.87 3.83
C GLN A 147 12.86 23.24 4.49
N GLY A 148 14.08 23.61 4.08
CA GLY A 148 15.31 22.91 4.50
C GLY A 148 15.35 21.46 4.02
N ALA A 149 14.66 21.15 2.92
CA ALA A 149 14.50 19.80 2.42
C ALA A 149 15.74 19.36 1.61
N LYS A 150 16.20 18.13 1.85
CA LYS A 150 17.30 17.49 1.09
C LYS A 150 16.79 16.61 -0.04
N THR A 151 15.55 16.17 0.06
CA THR A 151 14.90 15.23 -0.85
C THR A 151 13.47 15.70 -1.10
N VAL A 152 12.94 15.35 -2.27
CA VAL A 152 11.54 15.58 -2.61
C VAL A 152 10.75 14.33 -2.20
N ASP A 153 9.84 14.49 -1.24
CA ASP A 153 8.93 13.46 -0.75
C ASP A 153 7.46 13.95 -0.74
N LEU A 154 6.53 13.09 -0.34
CA LEU A 154 5.09 13.42 -0.26
C LEU A 154 4.84 14.67 0.59
N ARG A 155 5.53 14.77 1.74
CA ARG A 155 5.38 15.89 2.67
C ARG A 155 5.82 17.19 2.02
N PHE A 156 6.98 17.17 1.36
CA PHE A 156 7.52 18.33 0.67
C PHE A 156 6.52 18.87 -0.34
N CYS A 157 5.94 18.00 -1.18
CA CYS A 157 4.96 18.38 -2.19
C CYS A 157 3.67 18.94 -1.58
N LEU A 158 3.14 18.32 -0.52
CA LEU A 158 1.95 18.82 0.19
C LEU A 158 2.21 20.19 0.83
N GLN A 159 3.36 20.37 1.49
CA GLN A 159 3.72 21.65 2.12
C GLN A 159 4.01 22.75 1.09
N TRP A 160 4.59 22.39 -0.05
CA TRP A 160 4.78 23.30 -1.17
C TRP A 160 3.44 23.77 -1.71
N HIS A 161 2.55 22.83 -2.03
CA HIS A 161 1.20 23.15 -2.49
C HIS A 161 0.45 24.05 -1.51
N ALA A 162 0.43 23.71 -0.22
CA ALA A 162 -0.26 24.50 0.80
C ALA A 162 0.27 25.94 0.88
N ASN A 163 1.60 26.13 0.82
CA ASN A 163 2.21 27.47 0.84
C ASN A 163 1.87 28.28 -0.43
N GLU A 164 1.90 27.64 -1.60
CA GLU A 164 1.56 28.28 -2.87
C GLU A 164 0.07 28.63 -2.92
N PHE A 165 -0.81 27.77 -2.42
CA PHE A 165 -2.25 28.02 -2.36
C PHE A 165 -2.57 29.25 -1.50
N GLN A 166 -1.94 29.39 -0.34
CA GLN A 166 -2.13 30.54 0.56
C GLN A 166 -1.69 31.87 -0.03
N ARG A 167 -0.69 31.85 -0.92
CA ARG A 167 -0.07 33.05 -1.49
C ARG A 167 -0.48 33.32 -2.92
N ASP A 168 -1.40 32.52 -3.47
CA ASP A 168 -1.75 32.49 -4.89
C ASP A 168 -0.51 32.40 -5.79
N GLY A 169 0.43 31.54 -5.38
CA GLY A 169 1.73 31.37 -6.01
C GLY A 169 1.66 30.70 -7.38
N PRO A 170 2.75 30.77 -8.18
CA PRO A 170 2.79 30.24 -9.52
C PRO A 170 2.32 28.79 -9.65
N LEU A 171 2.63 27.92 -8.68
CA LEU A 171 2.24 26.50 -8.76
C LEU A 171 0.72 26.32 -8.87
N VAL A 172 -0.05 27.10 -8.11
CA VAL A 172 -1.53 27.02 -8.05
C VAL A 172 -2.18 27.94 -9.08
N ALA A 173 -1.66 29.15 -9.28
CA ALA A 173 -2.18 30.08 -10.28
C ALA A 173 -2.17 29.47 -11.70
N ASN A 174 -1.12 28.70 -11.99
CA ASN A 174 -0.94 27.98 -13.25
C ASN A 174 -1.95 26.84 -13.46
N LEU A 175 -2.52 26.27 -12.40
CA LEU A 175 -3.58 25.25 -12.51
C LEU A 175 -4.89 25.88 -12.97
N ARG A 176 -5.22 27.07 -12.45
CA ARG A 176 -6.46 27.80 -12.78
C ARG A 176 -6.43 28.38 -14.19
N ASN A 177 -5.27 28.90 -14.60
CA ASN A 177 -5.06 29.52 -15.91
C ASN A 177 -3.86 28.89 -16.62
N PRO A 178 -4.03 27.68 -17.19
CA PRO A 178 -2.92 26.96 -17.81
C PRO A 178 -2.46 27.66 -19.10
N SER A 179 -1.51 28.58 -18.95
CA SER A 179 -0.82 29.26 -20.04
C SER A 179 0.64 28.79 -20.07
N GLY A 180 1.07 28.20 -21.19
CA GLY A 180 2.42 27.64 -21.35
C GLY A 180 2.49 26.11 -21.38
N PRO A 181 3.69 25.52 -21.54
CA PRO A 181 3.91 24.07 -21.55
C PRO A 181 3.90 23.48 -20.12
N ARG A 182 3.58 22.18 -20.01
CA ARG A 182 3.64 21.42 -18.73
C ARG A 182 5.04 21.50 -18.12
N ALA A 183 5.19 21.32 -16.80
CA ALA A 183 6.50 21.16 -16.18
C ALA A 183 7.33 20.11 -16.94
N LEU A 184 8.49 20.53 -17.44
CA LEU A 184 9.45 19.66 -18.13
C LEU A 184 10.61 19.41 -17.18
N PRO A 185 10.62 18.28 -16.46
CA PRO A 185 11.66 18.00 -15.48
C PRO A 185 13.03 17.95 -16.17
N LYS A 186 14.04 18.59 -15.58
CA LYS A 186 15.43 18.64 -16.09
C LYS A 186 16.44 17.95 -15.18
N ASP A 187 16.00 17.55 -13.99
CA ASP A 187 16.78 16.83 -12.99
C ASP A 187 15.87 15.88 -12.20
N LEU A 188 16.50 15.05 -11.38
CA LEU A 188 15.85 13.99 -10.61
C LEU A 188 14.84 14.55 -9.57
N ASN A 189 15.14 15.68 -8.94
CA ASN A 189 14.24 16.29 -7.96
C ASN A 189 12.99 16.86 -8.65
N SER A 190 13.15 17.49 -9.82
CA SER A 190 12.04 17.99 -10.62
C SER A 190 11.13 16.86 -11.12
N LEU A 191 11.72 15.74 -11.55
CA LEU A 191 10.96 14.55 -11.92
C LEU A 191 10.24 13.95 -10.72
N SER A 192 10.94 13.83 -9.58
CA SER A 192 10.35 13.32 -8.34
C SER A 192 9.16 14.18 -7.90
N ALA A 193 9.29 15.51 -7.93
CA ALA A 193 8.20 16.43 -7.56
C ALA A 193 6.98 16.22 -8.46
N LEU A 194 7.18 16.13 -9.77
CA LEU A 194 6.09 15.93 -10.72
C LEU A 194 5.35 14.61 -10.47
N VAL A 195 6.09 13.52 -10.26
CA VAL A 195 5.50 12.19 -9.96
C VAL A 195 4.74 12.19 -8.64
N HIS A 196 5.25 12.84 -7.60
CA HIS A 196 4.56 12.97 -6.33
C HIS A 196 3.27 13.79 -6.46
N PHE A 197 3.29 14.89 -7.21
CA PHE A 197 2.08 15.69 -7.46
C PHE A 197 1.01 14.90 -8.23
N GLN A 198 1.38 14.20 -9.31
CA GLN A 198 0.45 13.33 -10.06
C GLN A 198 -0.10 12.20 -9.20
N LEU A 199 0.72 11.63 -8.32
CA LEU A 199 0.29 10.56 -7.43
C LEU A 199 -0.71 11.07 -6.39
N LEU A 200 -0.40 12.16 -5.71
CA LEU A 200 -1.30 12.79 -4.73
C LEU A 200 -2.62 13.23 -5.35
N GLU A 201 -2.58 13.76 -6.56
CA GLU A 201 -3.77 14.05 -7.37
C GLU A 201 -4.56 12.78 -7.70
N SER A 202 -3.87 11.72 -8.14
CA SER A 202 -4.51 10.44 -8.46
C SER A 202 -5.17 9.77 -7.24
N LEU A 203 -4.70 10.11 -6.03
CA LEU A 203 -5.26 9.66 -4.75
C LEU A 203 -6.29 10.63 -4.17
N GLU A 204 -6.59 11.75 -4.85
CA GLU A 204 -7.54 12.79 -4.41
C GLU A 204 -7.11 13.53 -3.12
N TYR A 205 -5.80 13.67 -2.92
CA TYR A 205 -5.23 14.58 -1.90
C TYR A 205 -5.21 16.04 -2.41
N PHE A 206 -5.29 16.19 -3.74
CA PHE A 206 -5.68 17.43 -4.41
C PHE A 206 -7.04 17.22 -5.08
N SER A 207 -7.90 18.23 -5.02
CA SER A 207 -9.20 18.25 -5.72
C SER A 207 -9.02 18.50 -7.22
N GLU A 208 -10.08 18.27 -7.99
CA GLU A 208 -10.07 18.44 -9.45
C GLU A 208 -9.75 19.88 -9.93
N ASP A 209 -10.00 20.87 -9.08
CA ASP A 209 -9.66 22.28 -9.32
C ASP A 209 -8.24 22.66 -8.84
N GLY A 210 -7.49 21.68 -8.30
CA GLY A 210 -6.14 21.87 -7.78
C GLY A 210 -6.08 22.40 -6.35
N GLY A 211 -7.20 22.44 -5.61
CA GLY A 211 -7.23 22.71 -4.18
C GLY A 211 -6.68 21.55 -3.34
N MET A 212 -6.30 21.84 -2.09
CA MET A 212 -5.92 20.80 -1.12
C MET A 212 -7.19 20.19 -0.52
N THR A 213 -7.32 18.87 -0.49
CA THR A 213 -8.43 18.21 0.20
C THR A 213 -8.15 18.08 1.69
N VAL A 214 -9.15 17.69 2.50
CA VAL A 214 -8.96 17.46 3.94
C VAL A 214 -7.93 16.35 4.23
N LEU A 215 -7.83 15.35 3.34
CA LEU A 215 -6.82 14.29 3.41
C LEU A 215 -5.41 14.85 3.11
N GLY A 216 -5.31 15.68 2.08
CA GLY A 216 -4.09 16.44 1.77
C GLY A 216 -3.63 17.32 2.92
N ASP A 217 -4.56 18.07 3.49
CA ASP A 217 -4.31 19.05 4.54
C ASP A 217 -3.80 18.36 5.82
N VAL A 218 -4.41 17.26 6.22
CA VAL A 218 -4.00 16.55 7.44
C VAL A 218 -2.69 15.79 7.26
N LEU A 219 -2.43 15.25 6.07
CA LEU A 219 -1.21 14.51 5.77
C LEU A 219 0.02 15.43 5.69
N LYS A 220 -0.14 16.70 5.26
CA LYS A 220 0.99 17.65 5.14
C LYS A 220 1.78 17.87 6.45
N ASP A 221 1.08 17.74 7.58
CA ASP A 221 1.61 18.01 8.92
C ASP A 221 2.18 16.75 9.58
N THR A 222 1.99 15.58 8.95
CA THR A 222 2.56 14.31 9.42
C THR A 222 4.09 14.34 9.36
N PRO A 223 4.81 13.90 10.43
CA PRO A 223 6.26 13.78 10.42
C PRO A 223 6.77 12.88 9.28
N SER A 224 7.90 13.23 8.65
CA SER A 224 8.43 12.51 7.48
C SER A 224 8.60 11.00 7.69
N ARG A 225 8.93 10.55 8.91
CA ARG A 225 9.05 9.11 9.25
C ARG A 225 7.72 8.34 9.21
N PHE A 226 6.59 9.03 9.30
CA PHE A 226 5.25 8.46 9.32
C PHE A 226 4.43 8.80 8.07
N GLN A 227 4.98 9.56 7.12
CA GLN A 227 4.26 9.97 5.91
C GLN A 227 3.65 8.81 5.12
N GLU A 228 4.45 7.83 4.67
CA GLU A 228 3.92 6.68 3.93
C GLU A 228 2.96 5.83 4.79
N PRO A 229 3.29 5.47 6.05
CA PRO A 229 2.35 4.76 6.93
C PRO A 229 1.02 5.50 7.16
N THR A 230 1.04 6.81 7.36
CA THR A 230 -0.17 7.63 7.60
C THR A 230 -1.00 7.77 6.33
N LEU A 231 -0.38 8.04 5.17
CA LEU A 231 -1.07 7.99 3.87
C LEU A 231 -1.80 6.65 3.75
N PHE A 232 -1.12 5.55 4.04
CA PHE A 232 -1.72 4.24 3.92
C PHE A 232 -2.84 3.96 4.93
N ALA A 233 -2.75 4.49 6.15
CA ALA A 233 -3.83 4.39 7.13
C ALA A 233 -5.08 5.16 6.66
N LEU A 234 -4.90 6.38 6.14
CA LEU A 234 -5.98 7.18 5.56
C LEU A 234 -6.62 6.51 4.35
N GLU A 235 -5.79 5.91 3.49
CA GLU A 235 -6.28 5.12 2.35
C GLU A 235 -7.09 3.89 2.80
N LEU A 236 -6.61 3.10 3.76
CA LEU A 236 -7.38 1.97 4.28
C LEU A 236 -8.70 2.41 4.95
N MET A 237 -8.71 3.58 5.58
CA MET A 237 -9.93 4.19 6.13
C MET A 237 -10.90 4.58 5.02
N LYS A 238 -10.43 5.22 3.93
CA LYS A 238 -11.24 5.60 2.76
C LYS A 238 -11.99 4.39 2.17
N PHE A 239 -11.35 3.23 2.12
CA PHE A 239 -11.96 1.98 1.63
C PHE A 239 -12.69 1.17 2.72
N GLY A 240 -12.84 1.70 3.94
CA GLY A 240 -13.59 1.04 5.02
C GLY A 240 -12.96 -0.24 5.58
N VAL A 241 -11.67 -0.48 5.30
CA VAL A 241 -10.96 -1.71 5.72
C VAL A 241 -10.04 -1.51 6.92
N LEU A 242 -9.88 -0.27 7.38
CA LEU A 242 -9.27 0.05 8.67
C LEU A 242 -10.34 0.14 9.75
N THR A 243 -10.80 -1.00 10.25
CA THR A 243 -11.83 -1.12 11.29
C THR A 243 -11.33 -1.94 12.49
N GLY A 244 -11.99 -1.83 13.64
CA GLY A 244 -11.86 -2.76 14.76
C GLY A 244 -12.66 -4.06 14.60
N ASP A 245 -13.58 -4.11 13.63
CA ASP A 245 -14.44 -5.27 13.43
C ASP A 245 -13.69 -6.50 12.90
N PRO A 246 -14.03 -7.71 13.39
CA PRO A 246 -13.57 -8.95 12.78
C PRO A 246 -14.00 -9.03 11.31
N PHE A 247 -13.12 -9.56 10.48
CA PHE A 247 -13.42 -9.83 9.07
C PHE A 247 -14.41 -10.97 8.89
N GLU A 248 -15.17 -10.94 7.80
CA GLU A 248 -16.15 -11.97 7.50
C GLU A 248 -15.64 -13.01 6.50
N PRO A 249 -16.01 -14.30 6.66
CA PRO A 249 -15.79 -15.28 5.61
C PRO A 249 -16.64 -14.95 4.39
N VAL A 250 -16.17 -15.33 3.21
CA VAL A 250 -16.93 -15.19 1.96
C VAL A 250 -18.28 -15.92 2.05
N ASP A 251 -19.32 -15.40 1.40
CA ASP A 251 -20.65 -16.02 1.39
C ASP A 251 -20.60 -17.50 0.99
N GLY A 252 -21.31 -18.34 1.77
CA GLY A 252 -21.30 -19.79 1.59
C GLY A 252 -20.02 -20.49 2.07
N SER A 253 -19.13 -19.76 2.75
CA SER A 253 -17.91 -20.31 3.36
C SER A 253 -17.84 -20.00 4.86
N GLU A 254 -16.97 -20.71 5.56
CA GLU A 254 -16.64 -20.46 6.96
C GLU A 254 -15.12 -20.48 7.14
N PHE A 255 -14.59 -19.66 8.05
CA PHE A 255 -13.20 -19.79 8.43
C PHE A 255 -12.95 -21.13 9.16
N PRO A 256 -11.73 -21.69 9.09
CA PRO A 256 -11.43 -22.97 9.73
C PRO A 256 -11.74 -22.93 11.23
N ALA A 257 -12.53 -23.90 11.72
CA ALA A 257 -12.97 -23.97 13.12
C ALA A 257 -11.81 -23.95 14.13
N ALA A 258 -10.62 -24.43 13.74
CA ALA A 258 -9.41 -24.42 14.55
C ALA A 258 -8.91 -23.01 14.92
N VAL A 259 -9.28 -21.99 14.15
CA VAL A 259 -8.81 -20.60 14.34
C VAL A 259 -9.57 -19.88 15.45
N ARG A 260 -10.82 -20.29 15.76
CA ARG A 260 -11.70 -19.62 16.74
C ARG A 260 -11.77 -18.10 16.55
N TYR A 261 -11.96 -17.66 15.31
CA TYR A 261 -12.05 -16.25 14.96
C TYR A 261 -13.40 -15.66 15.43
N PRO A 262 -13.43 -14.49 16.10
CA PRO A 262 -14.66 -13.90 16.60
C PRO A 262 -15.58 -13.48 15.45
N LYS A 263 -16.90 -13.57 15.66
CA LYS A 263 -17.90 -12.99 14.75
C LYS A 263 -18.19 -11.55 15.17
N ILE A 264 -18.59 -10.70 14.22
CA ILE A 264 -18.89 -9.28 14.45
C ILE A 264 -19.89 -9.10 15.61
N GLU A 265 -20.96 -9.91 15.64
CA GLU A 265 -22.02 -9.80 16.65
C GLU A 265 -21.57 -10.20 18.07
N THR A 266 -20.48 -10.96 18.16
CA THR A 266 -19.92 -11.47 19.41
C THR A 266 -18.69 -10.71 19.89
N ALA A 267 -18.15 -9.82 19.05
CA ALA A 267 -16.94 -9.07 19.36
C ALA A 267 -17.24 -7.96 20.39
N THR A 268 -16.54 -8.01 21.51
CA THR A 268 -16.64 -6.96 22.54
C THR A 268 -15.97 -5.66 22.08
N GLU A 269 -16.42 -4.51 22.57
CA GLU A 269 -15.82 -3.20 22.29
C GLU A 269 -14.31 -3.16 22.64
N LYS A 270 -13.91 -3.84 23.71
CA LYS A 270 -12.50 -3.99 24.10
C LYS A 270 -11.71 -4.76 23.02
N GLN A 271 -12.25 -5.85 22.50
CA GLN A 271 -11.62 -6.61 21.42
C GLN A 271 -11.52 -5.78 20.15
N LYS A 272 -12.58 -5.07 19.76
CA LYS A 272 -12.57 -4.18 18.58
C LYS A 272 -11.49 -3.10 18.70
N SER A 273 -11.39 -2.48 19.87
CA SER A 273 -10.35 -1.48 20.18
C SER A 273 -8.93 -2.06 20.05
N ILE A 274 -8.68 -3.25 20.62
CA ILE A 274 -7.37 -3.92 20.52
C ILE A 274 -7.06 -4.31 19.07
N THR A 275 -8.04 -4.81 18.32
CA THR A 275 -7.91 -5.13 16.90
C THR A 275 -7.53 -3.89 16.09
N LEU A 276 -8.22 -2.77 16.28
CA LEU A 276 -7.92 -1.53 15.58
C LEU A 276 -6.48 -1.04 15.88
N LEU A 277 -6.10 -0.98 17.17
CA LEU A 277 -4.74 -0.64 17.59
C LEU A 277 -3.68 -1.53 16.91
N SER A 278 -3.96 -2.84 16.87
CA SER A 278 -3.04 -3.84 16.31
C SER A 278 -2.94 -3.72 14.79
N ARG A 279 -4.04 -3.44 14.08
CA ARG A 279 -4.06 -3.22 12.64
C ARG A 279 -3.30 -1.93 12.27
N VAL A 280 -3.54 -0.82 12.96
CA VAL A 280 -2.77 0.42 12.75
C VAL A 280 -1.28 0.20 13.03
N ALA A 281 -0.93 -0.41 14.17
CA ALA A 281 0.46 -0.72 14.48
C ALA A 281 1.10 -1.65 13.44
N SER A 282 0.33 -2.50 12.74
CA SER A 282 0.86 -3.38 11.70
C SER A 282 1.41 -2.64 10.47
N LEU A 283 1.10 -1.35 10.31
CA LEU A 283 1.67 -0.53 9.24
C LEU A 283 3.12 -0.12 9.50
N ILE A 284 3.60 -0.28 10.75
CA ILE A 284 4.98 -0.02 11.14
C ILE A 284 5.80 -1.33 11.10
N PRO A 285 6.94 -1.35 10.39
CA PRO A 285 7.79 -2.53 10.34
C PRO A 285 8.55 -2.75 11.65
N MET A 286 8.83 -4.01 11.96
CA MET A 286 9.72 -4.39 13.08
C MET A 286 11.13 -4.63 12.59
N LYS A 287 12.13 -4.29 13.42
CA LYS A 287 13.51 -4.68 13.15
C LYS A 287 13.75 -6.10 13.64
N LEU A 288 14.10 -6.98 12.72
CA LEU A 288 14.45 -8.36 13.03
C LEU A 288 15.96 -8.59 13.03
N LYS A 289 16.38 -9.53 13.86
CA LYS A 289 17.64 -10.26 13.76
C LYS A 289 17.58 -11.23 12.59
N ASN A 290 18.73 -11.79 12.19
CA ASN A 290 18.80 -12.86 11.19
C ASN A 290 18.37 -14.23 11.76
N ASP A 291 17.28 -14.26 12.51
CA ASP A 291 16.73 -15.45 13.15
C ASP A 291 15.38 -15.84 12.52
N LEU A 292 14.99 -17.10 12.68
CA LEU A 292 13.68 -17.57 12.24
C LEU A 292 12.59 -17.03 13.16
N TRP A 293 11.44 -16.69 12.57
CA TRP A 293 10.25 -16.33 13.31
C TRP A 293 9.63 -17.57 13.94
N ASP A 294 9.54 -17.61 15.27
CA ASP A 294 9.08 -18.76 16.06
C ASP A 294 7.81 -18.45 16.89
N THR A 295 7.20 -17.29 16.70
CA THR A 295 5.98 -16.90 17.43
C THR A 295 4.70 -17.34 16.71
N THR A 296 3.59 -17.32 17.44
CA THR A 296 2.26 -17.61 16.89
C THR A 296 1.89 -16.66 15.76
N VAL A 297 1.20 -17.19 14.75
CA VAL A 297 0.60 -16.39 13.67
C VAL A 297 -0.79 -15.96 14.12
N GLU A 298 -1.02 -14.65 14.16
CA GLU A 298 -2.34 -14.09 14.45
C GLU A 298 -3.19 -14.04 13.18
N PHE A 299 -4.32 -14.76 13.18
CA PHE A 299 -5.18 -14.88 12.01
C PHE A 299 -5.73 -13.53 11.53
N ASP A 300 -6.21 -12.68 12.45
CA ASP A 300 -6.70 -11.34 12.12
C ASP A 300 -5.65 -10.52 11.36
N LEU A 301 -4.44 -10.46 11.91
CA LEU A 301 -3.36 -9.67 11.35
C LEU A 301 -2.86 -10.26 10.04
N ALA A 302 -2.91 -11.59 9.87
CA ALA A 302 -2.62 -12.24 8.60
C ALA A 302 -3.64 -11.87 7.50
N ALA A 303 -4.92 -11.74 7.86
CA ALA A 303 -5.98 -11.30 6.96
C ALA A 303 -5.81 -9.82 6.61
N PHE A 304 -5.62 -8.98 7.62
CA PHE A 304 -5.34 -7.55 7.43
C PHE A 304 -4.10 -7.33 6.57
N HIS A 305 -3.03 -8.09 6.81
CA HIS A 305 -1.81 -8.01 6.01
C HIS A 305 -2.04 -8.42 4.54
N SER A 306 -3.03 -9.27 4.24
CA SER A 306 -3.40 -9.58 2.86
C SER A 306 -3.99 -8.33 2.17
N LEU A 307 -4.85 -7.58 2.84
CA LEU A 307 -5.37 -6.28 2.39
C LEU A 307 -4.23 -5.27 2.16
N VAL A 308 -3.36 -5.12 3.17
CA VAL A 308 -2.19 -4.22 3.11
C VAL A 308 -1.32 -4.54 1.88
N ARG A 309 -1.05 -5.82 1.61
CA ARG A 309 -0.24 -6.24 0.46
C ARG A 309 -0.90 -5.91 -0.87
N LEU A 310 -2.20 -6.17 -0.97
CA LEU A 310 -2.96 -5.89 -2.17
C LEU A 310 -2.94 -4.39 -2.49
N PHE A 311 -3.22 -3.57 -1.49
CA PHE A 311 -3.30 -2.12 -1.64
C PHE A 311 -1.93 -1.51 -1.95
N LYS A 312 -0.87 -1.84 -1.20
CA LYS A 312 0.50 -1.34 -1.49
C LYS A 312 0.97 -1.69 -2.91
N ARG A 313 0.64 -2.89 -3.41
CA ARG A 313 0.92 -3.28 -4.81
C ARG A 313 0.17 -2.40 -5.80
N THR A 314 -1.10 -2.08 -5.53
CA THR A 314 -1.89 -1.18 -6.38
C THR A 314 -1.32 0.24 -6.38
N LEU A 315 -0.96 0.81 -5.23
CA LEU A 315 -0.33 2.13 -5.15
C LEU A 315 1.02 2.20 -5.88
N ARG A 316 1.82 1.14 -5.76
CA ARG A 316 3.07 1.03 -6.53
C ARG A 316 2.79 1.05 -8.04
N VAL A 317 1.80 0.31 -8.51
CA VAL A 317 1.42 0.31 -9.93
C VAL A 317 0.95 1.70 -10.38
N LEU A 318 0.19 2.42 -9.55
CA LEU A 318 -0.22 3.79 -9.83
C LEU A 318 0.97 4.75 -9.92
N CYS A 319 1.93 4.67 -8.99
CA CYS A 319 3.15 5.46 -9.02
C CYS A 319 4.02 5.13 -10.25
N GLU A 320 4.15 3.85 -10.61
CA GLU A 320 4.82 3.41 -11.83
C GLU A 320 4.16 4.02 -13.08
N SER A 321 2.83 4.14 -13.12
CA SER A 321 2.11 4.82 -14.21
C SER A 321 2.42 6.31 -14.28
N CYS A 322 2.41 7.03 -13.15
CA CYS A 322 2.75 8.46 -13.11
C CYS A 322 4.16 8.70 -13.65
N LEU A 323 5.14 7.89 -13.23
CA LEU A 323 6.50 7.97 -13.77
C LEU A 323 6.55 7.62 -15.26
N ALA A 324 5.90 6.53 -15.67
CA ALA A 324 5.91 6.07 -17.06
C ALA A 324 5.37 7.14 -18.01
N GLU A 325 4.35 7.90 -17.58
CA GLU A 325 3.79 9.02 -18.33
C GLU A 325 4.89 9.99 -18.80
N ASP A 326 5.71 10.47 -17.86
CA ASP A 326 6.72 11.48 -18.14
C ASP A 326 7.94 10.88 -18.87
N LEU A 327 8.30 9.63 -18.58
CA LEU A 327 9.42 8.95 -19.27
C LEU A 327 9.10 8.61 -20.73
N ILE A 328 7.84 8.27 -21.04
CA ILE A 328 7.39 8.01 -22.42
C ILE A 328 7.43 9.31 -23.23
N GLU A 329 7.00 10.43 -22.63
CA GLU A 329 6.99 11.75 -23.26
C GLU A 329 8.41 12.33 -23.42
N ASN A 330 9.29 12.11 -22.44
CA ASN A 330 10.67 12.57 -22.48
C ASN A 330 11.67 11.47 -22.07
N LYS A 331 12.19 10.76 -23.07
CA LYS A 331 13.16 9.67 -22.86
C LYS A 331 14.50 10.13 -22.30
N SER A 332 14.87 11.41 -22.43
CA SER A 332 16.14 11.90 -21.88
C SER A 332 16.20 11.75 -20.36
N LEU A 333 15.03 11.72 -19.71
CA LEU A 333 14.88 11.55 -18.27
C LEU A 333 15.36 10.18 -17.77
N ILE A 334 15.30 9.16 -18.62
CA ILE A 334 15.74 7.79 -18.28
C ILE A 334 17.20 7.78 -17.82
N LYS A 335 18.05 8.62 -18.42
CA LYS A 335 19.47 8.71 -18.07
C LYS A 335 19.74 9.30 -16.69
N MET A 336 18.73 9.93 -16.07
CA MET A 336 18.85 10.57 -14.76
C MET A 336 18.39 9.66 -13.61
N LEU A 337 17.68 8.57 -13.93
CA LEU A 337 17.12 7.69 -12.92
C LEU A 337 18.20 6.76 -12.36
N PRO A 338 18.36 6.68 -11.03
CA PRO A 338 19.29 5.75 -10.43
C PRO A 338 18.74 4.31 -10.49
N ASN A 339 19.62 3.31 -10.45
CA ASN A 339 19.25 1.90 -10.49
C ASN A 339 18.33 1.46 -9.33
N ASN A 340 18.23 2.27 -8.26
CA ASN A 340 17.40 2.02 -7.08
C ASN A 340 16.04 2.75 -7.10
N THR A 341 15.60 3.30 -8.25
CA THR A 341 14.38 4.13 -8.37
C THR A 341 13.14 3.53 -7.68
N PHE A 342 12.92 2.20 -7.80
CA PHE A 342 11.83 1.48 -7.11
C PHE A 342 12.30 0.34 -6.19
N SER A 343 13.61 0.21 -5.98
CA SER A 343 14.16 -0.88 -5.17
C SER A 343 15.26 -0.34 -4.27
N PRO A 344 15.07 -0.31 -2.94
CA PRO A 344 16.13 0.08 -2.01
C PRO A 344 17.32 -0.89 -2.03
N ASN A 345 17.14 -2.09 -2.61
CA ASN A 345 18.17 -3.10 -2.83
C ASN A 345 18.57 -3.24 -4.31
N GLY A 346 18.26 -2.25 -5.15
CA GLY A 346 18.76 -2.21 -6.53
C GLY A 346 20.29 -2.25 -6.53
N PRO A 347 20.94 -2.85 -7.54
CA PRO A 347 22.39 -2.87 -7.61
C PRO A 347 22.91 -1.43 -7.51
N LEU A 348 23.80 -1.18 -6.56
CA LEU A 348 24.46 0.12 -6.45
C LEU A 348 25.26 0.35 -7.74
N PRO A 349 25.56 1.59 -8.13
CA PRO A 349 26.50 1.87 -9.22
C PRO A 349 27.85 1.14 -9.05
N SER A 350 28.22 0.79 -7.82
CA SER A 350 29.42 0.00 -7.48
C SER A 350 29.32 -1.49 -7.86
N ASP A 351 28.13 -2.01 -8.19
CA ASP A 351 27.92 -3.41 -8.56
C ASP A 351 28.01 -3.64 -10.08
N LEU A 352 28.26 -2.56 -10.84
CA LEU A 352 28.49 -2.55 -12.27
C LEU A 352 29.92 -2.05 -12.53
N ASP A 353 30.65 -2.71 -13.42
CA ASP A 353 31.94 -2.20 -13.87
C ASP A 353 31.78 -1.00 -14.83
N ALA A 354 32.91 -0.40 -15.24
CA ALA A 354 32.94 0.72 -16.18
C ALA A 354 32.35 0.38 -17.58
N SER A 355 32.06 -0.90 -17.85
CA SER A 355 31.41 -1.37 -19.07
C SER A 355 29.92 -1.71 -18.89
N GLY A 356 29.37 -1.50 -17.68
CA GLY A 356 27.98 -1.79 -17.35
C GLY A 356 27.69 -3.28 -17.11
N GLN A 357 28.70 -4.12 -16.93
CA GLN A 357 28.53 -5.53 -16.58
C GLN A 357 28.48 -5.73 -15.07
N ARG A 358 27.64 -6.67 -14.61
CA ARG A 358 27.50 -7.00 -13.18
C ARG A 358 28.78 -7.66 -12.66
N LEU A 359 29.32 -7.13 -11.57
CA LEU A 359 30.42 -7.77 -10.85
C LEU A 359 29.95 -9.11 -10.24
N PRO A 360 30.83 -10.14 -10.19
CA PRO A 360 30.48 -11.45 -9.67
C PRO A 360 30.04 -11.40 -8.20
N TYR A 361 28.96 -12.13 -7.91
CA TYR A 361 28.17 -12.09 -6.69
C TYR A 361 28.97 -12.57 -5.46
N HIS A 362 29.59 -11.66 -4.71
CA HIS A 362 30.10 -12.00 -3.36
C HIS A 362 28.96 -11.96 -2.35
N ARG A 363 28.47 -13.14 -2.00
CA ARG A 363 27.33 -13.39 -1.11
C ARG A 363 27.77 -13.34 0.36
N GLU A 364 28.11 -12.18 0.87
CA GLU A 364 28.01 -11.93 2.32
C GLU A 364 26.65 -11.27 2.59
N PRO A 365 25.84 -11.81 3.52
CA PRO A 365 24.59 -11.17 3.92
C PRO A 365 24.94 -9.93 4.74
N ARG A 366 25.14 -8.80 4.04
CA ARG A 366 25.21 -7.51 4.73
C ARG A 366 23.90 -7.35 5.48
N VAL A 367 24.00 -7.23 6.81
CA VAL A 367 22.99 -6.57 7.63
C VAL A 367 22.56 -5.34 6.83
N ALA A 368 21.26 -5.17 6.60
CA ALA A 368 20.72 -4.12 5.74
C ALA A 368 21.23 -2.73 6.18
N GLU A 369 22.41 -2.34 5.69
CA GLU A 369 22.83 -0.96 5.66
C GLU A 369 21.78 -0.29 4.77
N VAL A 370 21.01 0.59 5.40
CA VAL A 370 19.95 1.35 4.76
C VAL A 370 20.60 2.10 3.59
N GLY A 371 20.46 1.54 2.38
CA GLY A 371 20.84 2.22 1.16
C GLY A 371 20.13 3.58 1.08
N PRO A 372 20.58 4.49 0.22
CA PRO A 372 19.91 5.77 0.05
C PRO A 372 18.41 5.56 -0.17
N SER A 373 17.60 6.31 0.58
CA SER A 373 16.13 6.24 0.50
C SER A 373 15.70 6.31 -0.96
N PRO A 374 14.75 5.47 -1.39
CA PRO A 374 14.28 5.53 -2.77
C PRO A 374 13.73 6.93 -3.08
N VAL A 375 13.94 7.35 -4.32
CA VAL A 375 13.57 8.70 -4.82
C VAL A 375 12.05 8.85 -4.95
N LEU A 376 11.37 7.75 -5.23
CA LEU A 376 9.93 7.68 -5.40
C LEU A 376 9.30 6.75 -4.34
N PRO A 377 8.00 6.90 -4.04
CA PRO A 377 7.29 6.00 -3.14
C PRO A 377 7.33 4.56 -3.65
N VAL A 378 7.98 3.70 -2.89
CA VAL A 378 8.16 2.27 -3.23
C VAL A 378 7.03 1.39 -2.70
N PHE A 379 6.27 1.89 -1.73
CA PHE A 379 5.21 1.17 -1.02
C PHE A 379 5.67 -0.24 -0.62
N MET A 380 6.81 -0.30 0.08
CA MET A 380 7.44 -1.57 0.41
C MET A 380 6.50 -2.41 1.26
N LEU A 381 6.37 -3.68 0.87
CA LEU A 381 5.58 -4.64 1.61
C LEU A 381 6.31 -4.95 2.92
N PRO A 382 5.73 -4.61 4.09
CA PRO A 382 6.33 -5.00 5.35
C PRO A 382 6.44 -6.53 5.37
N ARG A 383 7.60 -7.04 5.76
CA ARG A 383 7.80 -8.48 6.01
C ARG A 383 7.45 -8.85 7.44
N THR A 384 7.48 -7.85 8.31
CA THR A 384 7.20 -7.90 9.74
C THR A 384 6.40 -6.67 10.13
N CYS A 385 5.50 -6.82 11.08
CA CYS A 385 4.56 -5.77 11.45
C CYS A 385 4.38 -5.69 12.97
N MET A 386 4.33 -4.48 13.51
CA MET A 386 4.26 -4.21 14.95
C MET A 386 2.91 -4.60 15.60
N GLY A 387 1.91 -4.99 14.81
CA GLY A 387 0.57 -5.31 15.33
C GLY A 387 0.53 -6.45 16.32
N ILE A 388 1.34 -7.50 16.12
CA ILE A 388 1.37 -8.63 17.06
C ILE A 388 1.98 -8.23 18.41
N VAL A 389 2.98 -7.33 18.39
CA VAL A 389 3.58 -6.77 19.60
C VAL A 389 2.61 -5.81 20.29
N MET A 390 1.89 -4.99 19.52
CA MET A 390 0.83 -4.11 20.06
C MET A 390 -0.28 -4.93 20.72
N LYS A 391 -0.76 -5.99 20.07
CA LYS A 391 -1.76 -6.90 20.65
C LYS A 391 -1.26 -7.50 21.96
N TYR A 392 -0.04 -8.05 21.95
CA TYR A 392 0.58 -8.60 23.17
C TYR A 392 0.70 -7.56 24.27
N PHE A 393 1.10 -6.33 23.95
CA PHE A 393 1.15 -5.23 24.90
C PHE A 393 -0.24 -4.97 25.54
N MET A 394 -1.30 -4.89 24.75
CA MET A 394 -2.65 -4.64 25.24
C MET A 394 -3.20 -5.79 26.11
N GLU A 395 -2.88 -7.02 25.75
CA GLU A 395 -3.36 -8.24 26.41
C GLU A 395 -2.48 -8.67 27.60
N TRP A 396 -1.25 -8.16 27.71
CA TRP A 396 -0.32 -8.59 28.77
C TRP A 396 -0.84 -8.21 30.16
N GLU A 397 -0.82 -9.16 31.09
CA GLU A 397 -1.14 -8.93 32.49
C GLU A 397 0.10 -9.15 33.36
N ALA A 398 0.26 -8.30 34.37
CA ALA A 398 1.37 -8.44 35.31
C ALA A 398 1.26 -9.76 36.08
N PRO A 399 2.39 -10.44 36.35
CA PRO A 399 2.39 -11.65 37.16
C PRO A 399 1.72 -11.43 38.51
N GLN A 400 0.82 -12.34 38.89
CA GLN A 400 0.19 -12.33 40.21
C GLN A 400 1.25 -12.65 41.27
N THR A 401 1.65 -11.64 42.05
CA THR A 401 2.62 -11.77 43.13
C THR A 401 1.99 -11.38 44.46
N ARG A 402 2.54 -11.87 45.58
CA ARG A 402 1.99 -11.61 46.93
C ARG A 402 1.96 -10.13 47.32
N LYS A 403 2.80 -9.30 46.69
CA LYS A 403 2.85 -7.84 46.90
C LYS A 403 2.51 -7.14 45.59
N PRO A 404 1.69 -6.07 45.60
CA PRO A 404 1.40 -5.33 44.38
C PRO A 404 2.69 -4.74 43.80
N MET A 405 2.95 -5.02 42.52
CA MET A 405 4.10 -4.48 41.80
C MET A 405 3.92 -2.98 41.54
N SER A 406 4.98 -2.21 41.73
CA SER A 406 5.09 -0.83 41.27
C SER A 406 5.04 -0.75 39.74
N ALA A 407 4.75 0.44 39.19
CA ALA A 407 4.69 0.61 37.74
C ALA A 407 6.06 0.37 37.06
N ALA A 408 7.16 0.74 37.73
CA ALA A 408 8.52 0.46 37.25
C ALA A 408 8.82 -1.04 37.20
N GLU A 409 8.42 -1.80 38.23
CA GLU A 409 8.55 -3.26 38.25
C GLU A 409 7.69 -3.92 37.17
N LYS A 410 6.45 -3.44 36.97
CA LYS A 410 5.58 -3.93 35.88
C LYS A 410 6.21 -3.69 34.51
N ARG A 411 6.78 -2.51 34.28
CA ARG A 411 7.46 -2.16 33.04
C ARG A 411 8.68 -3.06 32.79
N ALA A 412 9.51 -3.28 33.81
CA ALA A 412 10.67 -4.14 33.70
C ALA A 412 10.27 -5.60 33.41
N ALA A 413 9.27 -6.11 34.12
CA ALA A 413 8.74 -7.45 33.88
C ALA A 413 8.12 -7.59 32.48
N PHE A 414 7.44 -6.56 31.98
CA PHE A 414 6.92 -6.57 30.62
C PHE A 414 8.04 -6.57 29.58
N ASP A 415 9.07 -5.71 29.71
CA ASP A 415 10.19 -5.67 28.76
C ASP A 415 10.92 -7.02 28.70
N GLU A 416 11.14 -7.67 29.84
CA GLU A 416 11.72 -9.02 29.90
C GLU A 416 10.84 -10.05 29.16
N ASN A 417 9.53 -10.07 29.45
CA ASN A 417 8.59 -10.97 28.80
C ASN A 417 8.49 -10.71 27.28
N LEU A 418 8.51 -9.44 26.88
CA LEU A 418 8.44 -9.02 25.49
C LEU A 418 9.68 -9.49 24.71
N ARG A 419 10.88 -9.27 25.26
CA ARG A 419 12.15 -9.74 24.67
C ARG A 419 12.20 -11.27 24.56
N LYS A 420 11.64 -11.97 25.56
CA LYS A 420 11.55 -13.44 25.54
C LYS A 420 10.55 -13.93 24.49
N LYS A 421 9.38 -13.30 24.40
CA LYS A 421 8.30 -13.69 23.48
C LYS A 421 8.64 -13.41 22.02
N PHE A 422 9.36 -12.32 21.76
CA PHE A 422 9.76 -11.87 20.42
C PHE A 422 11.29 -11.83 20.30
N ALA A 423 11.94 -12.98 20.55
CA ALA A 423 13.40 -13.08 20.61
C ALA A 423 14.11 -12.70 19.30
N CYS A 424 13.44 -12.88 18.16
CA CYS A 424 13.92 -12.50 16.83
C CYS A 424 13.86 -10.98 16.58
N CYS A 425 13.19 -10.17 17.40
CA CYS A 425 13.21 -8.72 17.28
C CYS A 425 14.51 -8.14 17.85
N VAL A 426 15.03 -7.09 17.21
CA VAL A 426 16.24 -6.38 17.68
C VAL A 426 15.96 -5.64 18.98
N ASP A 427 14.90 -4.82 19.01
CA ASP A 427 14.49 -4.06 20.19
C ASP A 427 12.97 -3.79 20.18
N PRO A 428 12.14 -4.80 20.55
CA PRO A 428 10.68 -4.72 20.41
C PRO A 428 10.06 -3.62 21.28
N MET A 429 10.70 -3.25 22.40
CA MET A 429 10.20 -2.17 23.27
C MET A 429 10.40 -0.78 22.63
N LYS A 430 11.53 -0.56 21.97
CA LYS A 430 11.77 0.68 21.21
C LYS A 430 10.85 0.78 20.01
N ASP A 431 10.69 -0.32 19.26
CA ASP A 431 9.78 -0.36 18.11
C ASP A 431 8.31 -0.17 18.55
N LEU A 432 7.92 -0.65 19.75
CA LEU A 432 6.62 -0.35 20.38
C LEU A 432 6.45 1.15 20.66
N GLY A 433 7.48 1.83 21.18
CA GLY A 433 7.46 3.29 21.34
C GLY A 433 7.15 4.02 20.02
N VAL A 434 7.80 3.60 18.92
CA VAL A 434 7.53 4.16 17.58
C VAL A 434 6.10 3.88 17.12
N ALA A 435 5.57 2.68 17.38
CA ALA A 435 4.18 2.34 17.05
C ALA A 435 3.16 3.17 17.86
N LEU A 436 3.45 3.51 19.12
CA LEU A 436 2.61 4.38 19.95
C LEU A 436 2.62 5.83 19.45
N GLU A 437 3.78 6.33 19.04
CA GLU A 437 3.87 7.65 18.38
C GLU A 437 3.09 7.68 17.06
N PHE A 438 3.20 6.61 16.26
CA PHE A 438 2.44 6.48 15.02
C PHE A 438 0.94 6.42 15.25
N TRP A 439 0.48 5.69 16.28
CA TRP A 439 -0.94 5.69 16.67
C TRP A 439 -1.44 7.10 16.99
N ALA A 440 -0.67 7.88 17.75
CA ALA A 440 -1.05 9.26 18.07
C ALA A 440 -1.21 10.12 16.81
N GLU A 441 -0.35 9.91 15.80
CA GLU A 441 -0.44 10.59 14.51
C GLU A 441 -1.68 10.19 13.71
N VAL A 442 -1.96 8.87 13.60
CA VAL A 442 -3.16 8.37 12.91
C VAL A 442 -4.43 8.87 13.60
N LYS A 443 -4.46 8.83 14.94
CA LYS A 443 -5.57 9.38 15.73
C LYS A 443 -5.80 10.85 15.42
N ARG A 444 -4.74 11.67 15.48
CA ARG A 444 -4.83 13.10 15.14
C ARG A 444 -5.46 13.26 13.76
N CYS A 445 -4.91 12.55 12.77
CA CYS A 445 -5.38 12.69 11.40
C CYS A 445 -6.86 12.36 11.23
N ILE A 446 -7.30 11.22 11.78
CA ILE A 446 -8.70 10.77 11.66
C ILE A 446 -9.63 11.73 12.41
N VAL A 447 -9.31 12.09 13.65
CA VAL A 447 -10.14 12.98 14.46
C VAL A 447 -10.32 14.36 13.80
N ASP A 448 -9.28 14.90 13.18
CA ASP A 448 -9.29 16.22 12.53
C ASP A 448 -10.20 16.26 11.29
N ILE A 449 -10.32 15.15 10.55
CA ILE A 449 -11.03 15.10 9.26
C ILE A 449 -12.39 14.39 9.31
N SER A 450 -12.66 13.60 10.35
CA SER A 450 -13.84 12.71 10.38
C SER A 450 -15.17 13.43 10.20
N ASP A 451 -15.35 14.60 10.82
CA ASP A 451 -16.61 15.36 10.73
C ASP A 451 -16.84 15.91 9.30
N GLN A 452 -15.76 16.17 8.56
CA GLN A 452 -15.85 16.67 7.18
C GLN A 452 -16.07 15.54 6.16
N LEU A 453 -15.68 14.31 6.53
CA LEU A 453 -15.81 13.12 5.68
C LEU A 453 -17.06 12.28 6.00
N GLY A 454 -17.84 12.63 7.03
CA GLY A 454 -18.95 11.80 7.50
C GLY A 454 -18.47 10.46 8.09
N ALA A 455 -17.29 10.49 8.73
CA ALA A 455 -16.63 9.32 9.33
C ALA A 455 -16.66 9.36 10.86
N GLU A 456 -17.80 9.76 11.43
CA GLU A 456 -17.98 9.92 12.88
C GLU A 456 -17.89 8.59 13.63
N GLU A 457 -18.33 7.48 13.02
CA GLU A 457 -18.21 6.14 13.60
C GLU A 457 -16.73 5.77 13.78
N MET A 458 -15.92 5.95 12.74
CA MET A 458 -14.46 5.73 12.82
C MET A 458 -13.79 6.61 13.87
N LYS A 459 -14.21 7.89 13.99
CA LYS A 459 -13.75 8.79 15.05
C LYS A 459 -14.05 8.23 16.44
N GLN A 460 -15.27 7.73 16.66
CA GLN A 460 -15.66 7.14 17.94
C GLN A 460 -14.81 5.91 18.27
N ASP A 461 -14.58 5.02 17.30
CA ASP A 461 -13.77 3.82 17.49
C ASP A 461 -12.31 4.15 17.81
N VAL A 462 -11.73 5.12 17.11
CA VAL A 462 -10.38 5.62 17.39
C VAL A 462 -10.28 6.22 18.80
N VAL A 463 -11.27 7.02 19.22
CA VAL A 463 -11.30 7.61 20.56
C VAL A 463 -11.41 6.54 21.65
N LYS A 464 -12.29 5.56 21.49
CA LYS A 464 -12.43 4.43 22.43
C LYS A 464 -11.13 3.63 22.54
N ALA A 465 -10.50 3.32 21.40
CA ALA A 465 -9.23 2.62 21.35
C ALA A 465 -8.11 3.39 22.05
N ASP A 466 -8.07 4.72 21.87
CA ASP A 466 -7.10 5.59 22.51
C ASP A 466 -7.29 5.71 24.02
N MET A 467 -8.54 5.72 24.51
CA MET A 467 -8.83 5.67 25.94
C MET A 467 -8.28 4.38 26.56
N LEU A 468 -8.58 3.23 25.95
CA LEU A 468 -8.07 1.93 26.38
C LEU A 468 -6.54 1.88 26.38
N LEU A 469 -5.91 2.42 25.33
CA LEU A 469 -4.46 2.51 25.23
C LEU A 469 -3.87 3.39 26.35
N SER A 470 -4.49 4.54 26.62
CA SER A 470 -4.04 5.50 27.63
C SER A 470 -4.08 4.90 29.04
N GLU A 471 -5.15 4.17 29.39
CA GLU A 471 -5.24 3.42 30.64
C GLU A 471 -4.09 2.40 30.78
N LYS A 472 -3.81 1.67 29.70
CA LYS A 472 -2.73 0.67 29.67
C LYS A 472 -1.36 1.31 29.85
N ARG A 473 -1.11 2.43 29.17
CA ARG A 473 0.12 3.22 29.26
C ARG A 473 0.38 3.73 30.67
N VAL A 474 -0.63 4.30 31.33
CA VAL A 474 -0.53 4.76 32.72
C VAL A 474 -0.21 3.59 33.66
N MET A 475 -0.88 2.44 33.49
CA MET A 475 -0.64 1.24 34.30
C MET A 475 0.82 0.75 34.22
N MET A 476 1.48 0.97 33.08
CA MET A 476 2.82 0.46 32.78
C MET A 476 3.90 1.54 32.78
N SER A 477 3.56 2.82 32.99
CA SER A 477 4.50 3.95 32.91
C SER A 477 5.32 3.98 31.60
N ILE A 478 4.61 3.82 30.47
CA ILE A 478 5.11 3.89 29.07
C ILE A 478 4.32 5.00 28.38
#